data_AF-A0AAV3Q236-F1
#
_entry.id   AF-A0AAV3Q236-F1
#
_cell.length_a   1.000
_cell.length_b   1.000
_cell.length_c   1.000
_cell.angle_alpha   90.00
_cell.angle_beta   90.00
_cell.angle_gamma   90.00
#
_symmetry.space_group_name_H-M   'P 1'
#
loop_
_entity.id
_entity.type
_entity.pdbx_description
1 polymer ?
#
loop_
_entity_poly.entity_id
_entity_poly.type
_entity_poly.pdbx_seq_one_letter_code
_entity_poly.pdbx_strand_id
1 'polypeptide(L)'
;MAEDFIKFRDQLKLSENDIQHKVLQGINDTLESLGKNVNEYHLVSFKYTSSEFERYTREIMNEKNIPVPEEDLHAVNKLNFQQKMHLISF
;
A
#
# COMPACT_ATOMS: atom_id res chain seq x y z
N MET A 1 -10.98 -6.92 -8.05
CA MET A 1 -10.46 -5.54 -8.14
C MET A 1 -11.50 -4.59 -8.72
N ALA A 2 -11.83 -4.60 -10.02
CA ALA A 2 -12.83 -3.67 -10.59
C ALA A 2 -14.25 -3.89 -10.04
N GLU A 3 -14.64 -5.15 -9.88
CA GLU A 3 -15.95 -5.56 -9.34
C GLU A 3 -16.13 -5.15 -7.87
N ASP A 4 -15.05 -5.09 -7.09
CA ASP A 4 -15.07 -4.65 -5.69
C ASP A 4 -15.43 -3.15 -5.62
N PHE A 5 -14.84 -2.32 -6.48
CA PHE A 5 -15.14 -0.89 -6.52
C PHE A 5 -16.59 -0.59 -6.93
N ILE A 6 -17.16 -1.39 -7.83
CA ILE A 6 -18.58 -1.28 -8.21
C ILE A 6 -19.47 -1.63 -7.02
N LYS A 7 -19.11 -2.67 -6.27
CA LYS A 7 -19.86 -3.13 -5.08
C LYS A 7 -19.85 -2.11 -3.93
N PHE A 8 -18.78 -1.31 -3.81
CA PHE A 8 -18.66 -0.27 -2.78
C PHE A 8 -19.01 1.15 -3.28
N ARG A 9 -19.43 1.30 -4.55
CA ARG A 9 -19.76 2.59 -5.17
C ARG A 9 -20.73 3.43 -4.33
N ASP A 10 -21.81 2.81 -3.87
CA ASP A 10 -22.87 3.50 -3.13
C ASP A 10 -22.46 3.82 -1.68
N GLN A 11 -21.53 3.07 -1.09
CA GLN A 11 -21.00 3.32 0.25
C GLN A 11 -19.90 4.40 0.27
N LEU A 12 -19.09 4.47 -0.79
CA LEU A 12 -17.94 5.38 -0.87
C LEU A 12 -18.24 6.68 -1.65
N LYS A 13 -19.45 6.84 -2.20
CA LYS A 13 -19.86 7.97 -3.06
C LYS A 13 -18.85 8.26 -4.19
N LEU A 14 -18.27 7.21 -4.76
CA LEU A 14 -17.29 7.34 -5.82
C LEU A 14 -17.99 7.61 -7.15
N SER A 15 -17.50 8.58 -7.91
CA SER A 15 -17.93 8.78 -9.30
C SER A 15 -17.35 7.69 -10.21
N GLU A 16 -17.92 7.52 -11.40
CA GLU A 16 -17.37 6.60 -12.39
C GLU A 16 -15.92 6.95 -12.76
N ASN A 17 -15.57 8.24 -12.79
CA ASN A 17 -14.19 8.69 -13.02
C ASN A 17 -13.26 8.25 -11.89
N ASP A 18 -13.70 8.28 -10.63
CA ASP A 18 -12.90 7.84 -9.49
C ASP A 18 -12.64 6.34 -9.53
N ILE A 19 -13.65 5.56 -9.95
CA ILE A 19 -13.52 4.12 -10.14
C ILE A 19 -12.54 3.83 -11.29
N GLN A 20 -12.69 4.51 -12.43
CA GLN A 20 -11.76 4.37 -13.56
C GLN A 20 -10.33 4.72 -13.16
N HIS A 21 -10.12 5.82 -12.43
CA HIS A 21 -8.81 6.21 -11.94
C HIS A 21 -8.20 5.17 -11.01
N LYS A 22 -8.97 4.66 -10.03
CA LYS A 22 -8.50 3.62 -9.11
C LYS A 22 -8.13 2.31 -9.81
N VAL A 23 -8.94 1.90 -10.79
CA VAL A 23 -8.65 0.70 -11.59
C VAL A 23 -7.38 0.90 -12.41
N LEU A 24 -7.24 2.05 -13.08
CA LEU A 24 -6.05 2.35 -13.87
C LEU A 24 -4.79 2.46 -13.01
N GLN A 25 -4.92 2.99 -11.79
CA GLN A 25 -3.84 3.03 -10.80
C GLN A 25 -3.42 1.62 -10.38
N GLY A 26 -4.37 0.72 -10.08
CA GLY A 26 -4.04 -0.66 -9.75
C GLY A 26 -3.37 -1.43 -10.90
N ILE A 27 -3.76 -1.17 -12.15
CA ILE A 27 -3.08 -1.70 -13.33
C ILE A 27 -1.66 -1.15 -13.43
N ASN A 28 -1.48 0.17 -13.24
CA ASN A 28 -0.16 0.80 -13.25
C ASN A 28 0.77 0.21 -12.19
N ASP A 29 0.29 0.07 -10.95
CA ASP A 29 1.08 -0.50 -9.84
C ASP A 29 1.54 -1.93 -10.15
N THR A 30 0.65 -2.72 -10.76
CA THR A 30 0.98 -4.09 -11.20
C THR A 30 2.04 -4.09 -12.30
N LEU A 31 1.90 -3.22 -13.31
CA LEU A 31 2.88 -3.11 -14.40
C LEU A 31 4.23 -2.58 -13.91
N GLU A 32 4.25 -1.60 -13.02
CA GLU A 32 5.48 -1.07 -12.40
C GLU A 32 6.25 -2.17 -11.65
N SER A 33 5.55 -3.05 -10.91
CA SER A 33 6.17 -4.20 -10.25
C SER A 33 6.81 -5.20 -11.22
N LEU A 34 6.35 -5.23 -12.48
CA LEU A 34 6.92 -6.03 -13.57
C LEU A 34 7.99 -5.25 -14.37
N GLY A 35 8.30 -4.01 -13.98
CA GLY A 35 9.23 -3.14 -14.68
C GLY A 35 8.69 -2.59 -16.01
N LYS A 36 7.37 -2.50 -16.17
CA LYS A 36 6.70 -2.07 -17.40
C LYS A 36 5.99 -0.73 -17.22
N ASN A 37 5.89 0.06 -18.29
CA ASN A 37 5.21 1.35 -18.28
C ASN A 37 3.77 1.22 -18.80
N VAL A 38 2.77 1.63 -18.01
CA VAL A 38 1.36 1.58 -18.41
C VAL A 38 1.05 2.37 -19.69
N ASN A 39 1.82 3.43 -19.96
CA ASN A 39 1.62 4.27 -21.14
C ASN A 39 1.97 3.55 -22.45
N GLU A 40 2.74 2.47 -22.41
CA GLU A 40 3.07 1.66 -23.59
C GLU A 40 1.86 0.84 -24.09
N TYR A 41 0.89 0.61 -23.22
CA TYR A 41 -0.29 -0.22 -23.48
C TYR A 41 -1.49 0.56 -24.04
N HIS A 42 -1.39 1.89 -24.15
CA HIS A 42 -2.42 2.76 -24.73
C HIS A 42 -3.84 2.51 -24.16
N LEU A 43 -3.92 2.20 -22.85
CA LEU A 43 -5.19 1.90 -22.17
C LEU A 43 -6.14 3.10 -22.10
N VAL A 44 -5.58 4.30 -22.17
CA VAL A 44 -6.30 5.59 -22.17
C VAL A 44 -5.73 6.50 -23.24
N SER A 45 -6.54 7.45 -23.71
CA SER A 45 -6.16 8.43 -24.75
C SER A 45 -5.19 9.51 -24.27
N PHE A 46 -4.99 9.63 -22.95
CA PHE A 46 -4.06 10.57 -22.33
C PHE A 46 -2.90 9.82 -21.69
N LYS A 47 -1.76 10.49 -21.49
CA LYS A 47 -0.65 9.91 -20.72
C LYS A 47 -1.05 9.82 -19.25
N TYR A 48 -1.06 8.61 -18.70
CA TYR A 48 -1.29 8.39 -17.30
C TYR A 48 -0.04 8.77 -16.50
N THR A 49 -0.24 9.62 -15.50
CA THR A 49 0.78 9.98 -14.52
C THR A 49 0.25 9.64 -13.14
N SER A 50 0.93 8.73 -12.43
CA SER A 50 0.63 8.50 -11.02
C SER A 50 1.09 9.72 -10.21
N SER A 51 0.26 10.19 -9.28
CA SER A 51 0.66 11.23 -8.34
C SER A 51 1.68 10.63 -7.36
N GLU A 52 2.93 11.09 -7.42
CA GLU A 52 3.96 10.68 -6.45
C GLU A 52 3.49 10.91 -5.00
N PHE A 53 2.75 11.99 -4.76
CA PHE A 53 2.15 12.28 -3.45
C PHE A 53 1.15 11.21 -3.00
N GLU A 54 0.30 10.72 -3.90
CA GLU A 54 -0.62 9.62 -3.59
C GLU A 54 0.13 8.32 -3.31
N ARG A 55 1.22 8.06 -4.05
CA ARG A 55 2.06 6.88 -3.86
C ARG A 55 2.75 6.90 -2.50
N TYR A 56 3.43 7.99 -2.15
CA TYR A 56 4.05 8.17 -0.84
C TYR A 56 3.04 8.10 0.30
N THR A 57 1.88 8.74 0.13
CA THR A 57 0.83 8.70 1.16
C THR A 57 0.35 7.25 1.38
N ARG A 58 0.18 6.48 0.31
CA ARG A 58 -0.21 5.07 0.41
C ARG A 58 0.86 4.22 1.09
N GLU A 59 2.12 4.36 0.70
CA GLU A 59 3.24 3.63 1.30
C GLU A 59 3.34 3.92 2.81
N ILE A 60 3.31 5.19 3.20
CA ILE A 60 3.32 5.60 4.62
C ILE A 60 2.12 5.02 5.38
N MET A 61 0.93 5.06 4.79
CA MET A 61 -0.27 4.51 5.44
C MET A 61 -0.20 2.99 5.54
N ASN A 62 0.37 2.30 4.56
CA ASN A 62 0.57 0.86 4.60
C ASN A 62 1.55 0.48 5.71
N GLU A 63 2.70 1.16 5.81
CA GLU A 63 3.69 0.93 6.87
C GLU A 63 3.13 1.22 8.27
N LYS A 64 2.38 2.31 8.43
CA LYS A 64 1.74 2.65 9.71
C LYS A 64 0.69 1.62 10.15
N ASN A 65 0.07 0.94 9.21
CA ASN A 65 -0.98 -0.03 9.49
C ASN A 65 -0.44 -1.46 9.64
N ILE A 66 0.88 -1.67 9.67
CA ILE A 66 1.46 -2.99 9.97
C ILE A 66 1.12 -3.34 11.43
N PRO A 67 0.33 -4.41 11.67
CA PRO A 67 0.01 -4.82 13.04
C PRO A 67 1.26 -5.37 13.71
N VAL A 68 1.52 -4.93 14.94
CA VAL A 68 2.57 -5.51 15.79
C VAL A 68 1.96 -6.67 16.59
N PRO A 69 2.46 -7.91 16.44
CA PRO A 69 2.01 -9.03 17.26
C PRO A 69 2.29 -8.80 18.75
N GLU A 70 1.38 -9.22 19.63
CA GLU A 70 1.56 -9.15 21.09
C GLU A 70 2.78 -9.94 21.54
N GLU A 71 3.11 -11.03 20.85
CA GLU A 71 4.30 -11.84 21.12
C GLU A 71 5.60 -11.05 20.94
N ASP A 72 5.63 -10.16 19.95
CA ASP A 72 6.76 -9.30 19.64
C ASP A 72 6.83 -8.14 20.65
N LEU A 73 5.67 -7.60 21.05
CA LEU A 73 5.59 -6.59 22.11
C LEU A 73 6.17 -7.09 23.44
N HIS A 74 5.96 -8.38 23.75
CA HIS A 74 6.47 -9.03 24.96
C HIS A 74 7.80 -9.77 24.76
N ALA A 75 8.45 -9.67 23.59
CA ALA A 75 9.68 -10.40 23.29
C ALA A 75 10.80 -10.13 24.31
N VAL A 76 10.85 -8.90 24.87
CA VAL A 76 11.83 -8.50 25.90
C VAL A 76 11.79 -9.38 27.15
N ASN A 77 10.61 -9.93 27.49
CA ASN A 77 10.45 -10.78 28.67
C ASN A 77 11.04 -12.18 28.46
N LYS A 78 11.17 -12.63 27.20
CA LYS A 78 11.71 -13.95 26.83
C LYS A 78 13.24 -13.98 26.78
N LEU A 79 13.90 -12.84 26.97
CA LEU A 79 15.36 -12.74 26.91
C LEU A 79 16.03 -13.39 28.13
N ASN A 80 17.19 -14.01 27.89
CA ASN A 80 18.04 -14.51 28.97
C ASN A 80 18.83 -13.37 29.64
N PHE A 81 19.47 -13.67 30.78
CA PHE A 81 20.20 -12.68 31.56
C PHE A 81 21.30 -11.96 30.75
N GLN A 82 22.07 -12.69 29.94
CA GLN A 82 23.15 -12.11 29.13
C GLN A 82 22.61 -11.15 28.07
N GLN A 83 21.48 -11.51 27.42
CA GLN A 83 20.82 -10.66 26.42
C GLN A 83 20.21 -9.40 27.05
N LYS A 84 19.61 -9.52 28.24
CA LYS A 84 19.08 -8.36 29.00
C LYS A 84 20.19 -7.40 29.39
N MET A 85 21.33 -7.91 29.86
CA MET A 85 22.48 -7.07 30.21
C MET A 85 23.03 -6.28 29.01
N HIS A 86 23.00 -6.86 27.81
CA HIS A 86 23.47 -6.19 26.59
C HIS A 86 22.52 -5.09 26.07
N LEU A 87 21.22 -5.15 26.41
CA LEU A 87 20.25 -4.12 26.05
C LEU A 87 20.35 -2.85 26.89
N ILE A 88 20.88 -2.93 28.12
CA ILE A 88 20.94 -1.83 29.09
C ILE A 88 22.26 -1.03 28.96
N SER A 89 23.18 -1.47 28.09
CA SER A 89 24.50 -0.87 27.93
C SER A 89 24.61 0.21 26.82
N PHE A 90 23.49 0.79 26.38
CA PHE A 90 23.43 1.93 25.45
C PHE A 90 22.95 3.19 26.18
#